data_AF-A0A6G2RMQ0-F1
#
_entry.id   AF-A0A6G2RMQ0-F1
#
_cell.length_a   1.000
_cell.length_b   1.000
_cell.length_c   1.000
_cell.angle_alpha   90.00
_cell.angle_beta   90.00
_cell.angle_gamma   90.00
#
_symmetry.space_group_name_H-M   'P 1'
#
loop_
_entity.id
_entity.type
_entity.pdbx_description
1 polymer ?
#
loop_
_entity_poly.entity_id
_entity_poly.type
_entity_poly.pdbx_seq_one_letter_code
_entity_poly.pdbx_strand_id
1 'polypeptide(L)'
;MTMQARAVSTRNALIRSAAQTFDQHGFAHAKLSGISSGAGVSPGALYFHFDTKAAVAAAVEEEADRTLRGLARHVRRKSPSALQALIDISHVYAQHIRWDVVVRAGLHLNSEAPHALDINLRERWFTCVHELLARAVADQTAFPDAAHDDATATIVAATVGVESLGRQNPDWLSRESLAGLWRHLLPGLARPEAFERLELVGTESVINTTGGVLGPRAGLARSVPRARKTQPGSPAHATGGTTRNLRVGPGTTCPLD
;
A
#
# COMPACT_ATOMS: atom_id res chain seq x y z
N MET A 1 -14.14 17.86 -28.72
CA MET A 1 -13.09 17.06 -28.05
C MET A 1 -12.21 16.44 -29.13
N THR A 2 -10.89 16.63 -29.06
CA THR A 2 -9.94 16.11 -30.05
C THR A 2 -9.80 14.58 -29.93
N MET A 3 -9.37 13.91 -31.01
CA MET A 3 -9.15 12.46 -31.03
C MET A 3 -8.15 12.01 -29.95
N GLN A 4 -7.13 12.83 -29.69
CA GLN A 4 -6.12 12.61 -28.65
C GLN A 4 -6.72 12.67 -27.23
N ALA A 5 -7.63 13.62 -26.96
CA ALA A 5 -8.30 13.73 -25.66
C ALA A 5 -9.18 12.49 -25.37
N ARG A 6 -9.84 11.94 -26.40
CA ARG A 6 -10.60 10.69 -26.28
C ARG A 6 -9.68 9.50 -26.02
N ALA A 7 -8.57 9.37 -26.76
CA ALA A 7 -7.61 8.29 -26.57
C ALA A 7 -7.00 8.27 -25.15
N VAL A 8 -6.66 9.44 -24.59
CA VAL A 8 -6.17 9.56 -23.21
C VAL A 8 -7.25 9.17 -22.19
N SER A 9 -8.49 9.64 -22.39
CA SER A 9 -9.61 9.28 -21.52
C SER A 9 -9.86 7.77 -21.49
N THR A 10 -9.84 7.12 -22.66
CA THR A 10 -10.01 5.66 -22.77
C THR A 10 -8.88 4.91 -22.11
N ARG A 11 -7.61 5.32 -22.33
CA ARG A 11 -6.45 4.71 -21.67
C ARG A 11 -6.56 4.78 -20.14
N ASN A 12 -6.98 5.93 -19.60
CA ASN A 12 -7.14 6.10 -18.16
C ASN A 12 -8.30 5.25 -17.59
N ALA A 13 -9.40 5.11 -18.33
CA ALA A 13 -10.50 4.22 -17.96
C ALA A 13 -10.06 2.74 -17.92
N LEU A 14 -9.28 2.31 -18.92
CA LEU A 14 -8.69 0.98 -18.98
C LEU A 14 -7.73 0.72 -17.80
N ILE A 15 -6.83 1.65 -17.48
CA ILE A 15 -5.90 1.53 -16.34
C ILE A 15 -6.67 1.39 -15.02
N ARG A 16 -7.71 2.21 -14.81
CA ARG A 16 -8.53 2.10 -13.59
C ARG A 16 -9.28 0.78 -13.51
N SER A 17 -9.91 0.35 -14.60
CA SER A 17 -10.62 -0.93 -14.63
C SER A 17 -9.66 -2.11 -14.45
N ALA A 18 -8.44 -2.00 -14.98
CA ALA A 18 -7.39 -2.98 -14.80
C ALA A 18 -6.96 -3.06 -13.34
N ALA A 19 -6.67 -1.93 -12.71
CA ALA A 19 -6.33 -1.86 -11.29
C ALA A 19 -7.40 -2.53 -10.42
N GLN A 20 -8.69 -2.25 -10.67
CA GLN A 20 -9.80 -2.90 -9.95
C GLN A 20 -9.83 -4.41 -10.17
N THR A 21 -9.61 -4.86 -11.41
CA THR A 21 -9.62 -6.28 -11.75
C THR A 21 -8.45 -7.01 -11.09
N PHE A 22 -7.25 -6.42 -11.11
CA PHE A 22 -6.04 -6.96 -10.49
C PHE A 22 -6.12 -6.94 -8.96
N ASP A 23 -6.62 -5.87 -8.34
CA ASP A 23 -6.80 -5.78 -6.88
C ASP A 23 -7.75 -6.88 -6.36
N GLN A 24 -8.74 -7.27 -7.16
CA GLN A 24 -9.74 -8.28 -6.77
C GLN A 24 -9.31 -9.73 -7.04
N HIS A 25 -8.62 -9.98 -8.16
CA HIS A 25 -8.37 -11.34 -8.66
C HIS A 25 -6.88 -11.73 -8.69
N GLY A 26 -5.98 -10.78 -8.40
CA GLY A 26 -4.56 -10.93 -8.64
C GLY A 26 -4.20 -10.94 -10.13
N PHE A 27 -2.90 -10.88 -10.44
CA PHE A 27 -2.44 -10.88 -11.84
C PHE A 27 -2.81 -12.16 -12.59
N ALA A 28 -2.65 -13.32 -11.94
CA ALA A 28 -2.83 -14.63 -12.57
C ALA A 28 -4.26 -14.84 -13.08
N HIS A 29 -5.27 -14.53 -12.26
CA HIS A 29 -6.68 -14.81 -12.57
C HIS A 29 -7.43 -13.66 -13.24
N ALA A 30 -6.86 -12.45 -13.28
CA ALA A 30 -7.46 -11.33 -13.99
C ALA A 30 -7.59 -11.59 -15.51
N LYS A 31 -8.76 -11.24 -16.07
CA LYS A 31 -9.10 -11.44 -17.49
C LYS A 31 -9.21 -10.10 -18.22
N LEU A 32 -8.59 -10.00 -19.41
CA LEU A 32 -8.66 -8.80 -20.27
C LEU A 32 -10.10 -8.45 -20.70
N SER A 33 -10.97 -9.44 -20.83
CA SER A 33 -12.40 -9.22 -21.10
C SER A 33 -13.10 -8.50 -19.94
N GLY A 34 -12.73 -8.80 -18.69
CA GLY A 34 -13.23 -8.09 -17.51
C GLY A 34 -12.76 -6.64 -17.48
N ILE A 35 -11.51 -6.40 -17.86
CA ILE A 35 -10.91 -5.05 -17.92
C ILE A 35 -11.58 -4.18 -18.99
N SER A 36 -11.74 -4.70 -20.21
CA SER A 36 -12.41 -3.96 -21.30
C SER A 36 -13.86 -3.66 -20.95
N SER A 37 -14.60 -4.64 -20.41
CA SER A 37 -15.98 -4.46 -19.97
C SER A 37 -16.11 -3.43 -18.83
N GLY A 38 -15.23 -3.48 -17.82
CA GLY A 38 -15.27 -2.54 -16.70
C GLY A 38 -14.89 -1.11 -17.10
N ALA A 39 -14.06 -0.95 -18.14
CA ALA A 39 -13.76 0.34 -18.75
C ALA A 39 -14.84 0.85 -19.71
N GLY A 40 -15.86 0.04 -20.02
CA GLY A 40 -16.93 0.40 -20.95
C GLY A 40 -16.48 0.46 -22.41
N VAL A 41 -15.47 -0.32 -22.80
CA VAL A 41 -14.90 -0.33 -24.15
C VAL A 41 -14.89 -1.74 -24.75
N SER A 42 -14.78 -1.83 -26.08
CA SER A 42 -14.69 -3.11 -26.76
C SER A 42 -13.33 -3.79 -26.49
N PRO A 43 -13.24 -5.13 -26.60
CA PRO A 43 -11.96 -5.83 -26.53
C PRO A 43 -10.95 -5.31 -27.55
N GLY A 44 -11.39 -4.98 -28.77
CA GLY A 44 -10.51 -4.40 -29.80
C GLY A 44 -9.94 -3.04 -29.39
N ALA A 45 -10.71 -2.20 -28.68
CA ALA A 45 -10.22 -0.93 -28.15
C ALA A 45 -9.19 -1.14 -27.03
N LEU A 46 -9.31 -2.19 -26.22
CA LEU A 46 -8.28 -2.56 -25.25
C LEU A 46 -6.99 -2.95 -25.96
N TYR A 47 -7.07 -3.86 -26.95
CA TYR A 47 -5.91 -4.31 -27.71
C TYR A 47 -5.23 -3.19 -28.52
N PHE A 48 -5.98 -2.16 -28.93
CA PHE A 48 -5.39 -0.96 -29.51
C PHE A 48 -4.48 -0.19 -28.54
N HIS A 49 -4.74 -0.25 -27.24
CA HIS A 49 -3.96 0.44 -26.22
C HIS A 49 -2.90 -0.44 -25.55
N PHE A 50 -3.15 -1.75 -25.44
CA PHE A 50 -2.32 -2.70 -24.72
C PHE A 50 -2.33 -4.06 -25.40
N ASP A 51 -1.18 -4.48 -25.91
CA ASP A 51 -1.05 -5.74 -26.66
C ASP A 51 -1.18 -6.98 -25.77
N THR A 52 -0.83 -6.88 -24.48
CA THR A 52 -0.78 -8.01 -23.56
C THR A 52 -1.32 -7.67 -22.17
N LYS A 53 -1.71 -8.68 -21.39
CA LYS A 53 -2.06 -8.51 -19.97
C LYS A 53 -0.90 -7.91 -19.15
N ALA A 54 0.34 -8.27 -19.50
CA ALA A 54 1.53 -7.70 -18.89
C ALA A 54 1.67 -6.19 -19.21
N ALA A 55 1.39 -5.77 -20.45
CA ALA A 55 1.41 -4.35 -20.83
C ALA A 55 0.34 -3.53 -20.08
N VAL A 56 -0.83 -4.11 -19.82
CA VAL A 56 -1.85 -3.46 -18.98
C VAL A 56 -1.39 -3.33 -17.53
N ALA A 57 -0.82 -4.40 -16.95
CA ALA A 57 -0.30 -4.37 -15.58
C ALA A 57 0.85 -3.36 -15.42
N ALA A 58 1.79 -3.35 -16.36
CA ALA A 58 2.86 -2.38 -16.47
C ALA A 58 2.33 -0.93 -16.45
N ALA A 59 1.25 -0.65 -17.18
CA ALA A 59 0.64 0.68 -17.19
C ALA A 59 -0.02 1.07 -15.86
N VAL A 60 -0.53 0.10 -15.10
CA VAL A 60 -1.04 0.31 -13.73
C VAL A 60 0.12 0.64 -12.78
N GLU A 61 1.22 -0.12 -12.84
CA GLU A 61 2.43 0.14 -12.05
C GLU A 61 3.05 1.52 -12.36
N GLU A 62 3.12 1.89 -13.64
CA GLU A 62 3.62 3.20 -14.08
C GLU A 62 2.76 4.36 -13.56
N GLU A 63 1.43 4.22 -13.57
CA GLU A 63 0.52 5.23 -13.02
C GLU A 63 0.64 5.33 -11.49
N ALA A 64 0.78 4.20 -10.79
CA ALA A 64 1.05 4.18 -9.36
C ALA A 64 2.38 4.88 -9.03
N ASP A 65 3.46 4.57 -9.76
CA ASP A 65 4.78 5.19 -9.62
C ASP A 65 4.74 6.71 -9.91
N ARG A 66 4.04 7.13 -10.98
CA ARG A 66 3.84 8.54 -11.29
C ARG A 66 3.10 9.27 -10.16
N THR A 67 2.06 8.64 -9.63
CA THR A 67 1.29 9.17 -8.50
C THR A 67 2.20 9.32 -7.28
N LEU A 68 2.79 8.23 -6.79
CA LEU A 68 3.65 8.20 -5.59
C LEU A 68 4.82 9.21 -5.68
N ARG A 69 5.51 9.30 -6.81
CA ARG A 69 6.55 10.33 -7.02
C ARG A 69 6.01 11.76 -6.99
N GLY A 70 4.82 11.99 -7.53
CA GLY A 70 4.15 13.28 -7.45
C GLY A 70 3.88 13.69 -6.00
N LEU A 71 3.34 12.75 -5.23
CA LEU A 71 3.06 12.91 -3.79
C LEU A 71 4.35 13.21 -3.02
N ALA A 72 5.38 12.37 -3.16
CA ALA A 72 6.66 12.55 -2.46
C ALA A 72 7.32 13.90 -2.77
N ARG A 73 7.34 14.32 -4.04
CA ARG A 73 7.86 15.64 -4.43
C ARG A 73 7.04 16.79 -3.83
N HIS A 74 5.72 16.67 -3.78
CA HIS A 74 4.85 17.68 -3.19
C HIS A 74 5.11 17.82 -1.68
N VAL A 75 5.11 16.70 -0.96
CA VAL A 75 5.35 16.63 0.48
C VAL A 75 6.73 17.19 0.83
N ARG A 76 7.79 16.73 0.16
CA ARG A 76 9.17 17.22 0.39
C ARG A 76 9.32 18.74 0.28
N ARG A 77 8.52 19.40 -0.56
CA ARG A 77 8.56 20.86 -0.74
C ARG A 77 7.82 21.62 0.36
N LYS A 78 6.94 20.95 1.10
CA LYS A 78 6.06 21.54 2.12
C LYS A 78 6.50 21.22 3.54
N SER A 79 7.15 20.08 3.75
CA SER A 79 7.60 19.66 5.07
C SER A 79 8.79 20.51 5.55
N PRO A 80 8.84 20.87 6.84
CA PRO A 80 9.85 21.77 7.40
C PRO A 80 11.23 21.12 7.60
N SER A 81 11.31 19.79 7.61
CA SER A 81 12.57 19.05 7.77
C SER A 81 12.53 17.73 7.00
N ALA A 82 13.69 17.12 6.77
CA ALA A 82 13.77 15.83 6.09
C ALA A 82 13.08 14.69 6.87
N LEU A 83 13.20 14.68 8.20
CA LEU A 83 12.50 13.72 9.06
C LEU A 83 10.97 13.93 9.03
N GLN A 84 10.50 15.18 9.02
CA GLN A 84 9.07 15.45 8.89
C GLN A 84 8.56 15.03 7.51
N ALA A 85 9.34 15.28 6.45
CA ALA A 85 8.99 14.80 5.11
C ALA A 85 8.87 13.27 5.05
N LEU A 86 9.76 12.54 5.73
CA LEU A 86 9.70 11.09 5.81
C LEU A 86 8.40 10.60 6.46
N ILE A 87 8.04 11.19 7.60
CA ILE A 87 6.77 10.92 8.30
C ILE A 87 5.59 11.23 7.38
N ASP A 88 5.54 12.45 6.83
CA ASP A 88 4.42 12.93 6.00
C ASP A 88 4.22 12.07 4.75
N ILE A 89 5.30 11.67 4.07
CA ILE A 89 5.22 10.80 2.88
C ILE A 89 4.62 9.45 3.24
N SER A 90 5.01 8.86 4.38
CA SER A 90 4.47 7.57 4.80
C SER A 90 2.96 7.63 5.07
N HIS A 91 2.48 8.71 5.68
CA HIS A 91 1.04 8.94 5.92
C HIS A 91 0.28 9.15 4.62
N VAL A 92 0.82 9.96 3.71
CA VAL A 92 0.22 10.19 2.38
C VAL A 92 0.18 8.89 1.59
N TYR A 93 1.26 8.10 1.58
CA TYR A 93 1.28 6.80 0.90
C TYR A 93 0.24 5.85 1.48
N ALA A 94 0.15 5.72 2.81
CA ALA A 94 -0.86 4.87 3.45
C ALA A 94 -2.30 5.31 3.11
N GLN A 95 -2.56 6.61 3.05
CA GLN A 95 -3.87 7.13 2.61
C GLN A 95 -4.16 6.74 1.16
N HIS A 96 -3.21 6.87 0.26
CA HIS A 96 -3.39 6.51 -1.15
C HIS A 96 -3.50 5.00 -1.37
N ILE A 97 -2.77 4.18 -0.62
CA ILE A 97 -2.96 2.72 -0.61
C ILE A 97 -4.40 2.37 -0.19
N ARG A 98 -4.95 3.07 0.80
CA ARG A 98 -6.30 2.81 1.29
C ARG A 98 -7.39 3.22 0.28
N TRP A 99 -7.25 4.36 -0.39
CA TRP A 99 -8.34 4.96 -1.16
C TRP A 99 -8.17 4.95 -2.68
N ASP A 100 -6.94 4.84 -3.19
CA ASP A 100 -6.66 4.79 -4.62
C ASP A 100 -6.35 3.36 -5.07
N VAL A 101 -7.30 2.77 -5.78
CA VAL A 101 -7.16 1.40 -6.32
C VAL A 101 -5.98 1.26 -7.28
N VAL A 102 -5.58 2.32 -7.98
CA VAL A 102 -4.44 2.27 -8.91
C VAL A 102 -3.15 2.15 -8.13
N VAL A 103 -2.97 2.95 -7.08
CA VAL A 103 -1.80 2.87 -6.20
C VAL A 103 -1.73 1.51 -5.50
N ARG A 104 -2.85 1.06 -4.93
CA ARG A 104 -2.91 -0.24 -4.25
C ARG A 104 -2.61 -1.41 -5.17
N ALA A 105 -3.30 -1.48 -6.32
CA ALA A 105 -3.07 -2.55 -7.30
C ALA A 105 -1.64 -2.51 -7.85
N GLY A 106 -1.08 -1.32 -8.11
CA GLY A 106 0.30 -1.16 -8.57
C GLY A 106 1.32 -1.72 -7.57
N LEU A 107 1.17 -1.42 -6.28
CA LEU A 107 2.05 -1.96 -5.23
C LEU A 107 1.90 -3.49 -5.07
N HIS A 108 0.68 -4.01 -5.20
CA HIS A 108 0.42 -5.44 -5.13
C HIS A 108 1.05 -6.18 -6.32
N LEU A 109 0.83 -5.70 -7.55
CA LEU A 109 1.41 -6.26 -8.77
C LEU A 109 2.94 -6.28 -8.71
N ASN A 110 3.53 -5.19 -8.20
CA ASN A 110 4.98 -5.07 -8.03
C ASN A 110 5.56 -6.10 -7.05
N SER A 111 4.74 -6.71 -6.20
CA SER A 111 5.16 -7.74 -5.24
C SER A 111 4.95 -9.18 -5.74
N GLU A 112 4.06 -9.40 -6.71
CA GLU A 112 3.57 -10.73 -7.11
C GLU A 112 4.21 -11.28 -8.40
N ALA A 113 4.75 -10.43 -9.27
CA ALA A 113 5.25 -10.83 -10.58
C ALA A 113 6.72 -10.42 -10.79
N PRO A 114 7.51 -11.22 -11.53
CA PRO A 114 8.75 -10.75 -12.14
C PRO A 114 8.39 -9.56 -13.06
N HIS A 115 8.66 -8.37 -12.54
CA HIS A 115 8.72 -7.07 -13.18
C HIS A 115 8.68 -7.11 -14.72
N ALA A 116 7.48 -6.97 -15.30
CA ALA A 116 7.34 -6.75 -16.76
C ALA A 116 7.94 -5.39 -17.19
N LEU A 117 8.12 -4.48 -16.22
CA LEU A 117 8.90 -3.26 -16.30
C LEU A 117 9.99 -3.32 -15.24
N ASP A 118 11.18 -2.78 -15.50
CA ASP A 118 12.27 -2.57 -14.52
C ASP A 118 11.93 -1.53 -13.42
N ILE A 119 10.65 -1.37 -13.07
CA ILE A 119 10.17 -0.46 -12.03
C ILE A 119 9.96 -1.27 -10.76
N ASN A 120 10.80 -1.03 -9.75
CA ASN A 120 10.58 -1.53 -8.41
C ASN A 120 10.10 -0.40 -7.49
N LEU A 121 8.81 -0.43 -7.11
CA LEU A 121 8.20 0.60 -6.26
C LEU A 121 8.78 0.59 -4.84
N ARG A 122 9.19 -0.59 -4.34
CA ARG A 122 9.81 -0.74 -3.02
C ARG A 122 11.22 -0.17 -3.02
N GLU A 123 11.99 -0.40 -4.08
CA GLU A 123 13.31 0.21 -4.25
C GLU A 123 13.23 1.73 -4.36
N ARG A 124 12.23 2.26 -5.06
CA ARG A 124 11.99 3.72 -5.10
C ARG A 124 11.67 4.30 -3.73
N TRP A 125 10.90 3.58 -2.92
CA TRP A 125 10.67 3.97 -1.54
C TRP A 125 11.97 3.91 -0.73
N PHE A 126 12.77 2.86 -0.89
CA PHE A 126 14.09 2.74 -0.27
C PHE A 126 14.99 3.94 -0.60
N THR A 127 15.14 4.30 -1.88
CA THR A 127 15.92 5.47 -2.29
C THR A 127 15.39 6.75 -1.65
N CYS A 128 14.06 6.93 -1.60
CA CYS A 128 13.45 8.10 -0.97
C CYS A 128 13.76 8.19 0.53
N VAL A 129 13.68 7.07 1.26
CA VAL A 129 14.01 7.00 2.69
C VAL A 129 15.49 7.31 2.90
N HIS A 130 16.37 6.64 2.15
CA HIS A 130 17.82 6.84 2.22
C HIS A 130 18.20 8.31 2.01
N GLU A 131 17.67 8.96 0.98
CA GLU A 131 17.90 10.38 0.71
C GLU A 131 17.44 11.30 1.85
N LEU A 132 16.29 10.99 2.47
CA LEU A 132 15.76 11.81 3.56
C LEU A 132 16.56 11.64 4.84
N LEU A 133 17.00 10.43 5.15
CA LEU A 133 17.89 10.18 6.29
C LEU A 133 19.26 10.84 6.09
N ALA A 134 19.85 10.71 4.90
CA ALA A 134 21.10 11.38 4.56
C ALA A 134 21.01 12.91 4.69
N ARG A 135 19.91 13.52 4.23
CA ARG A 135 19.65 14.96 4.44
C ARG A 135 19.47 15.29 5.92
N ALA A 136 18.74 14.48 6.67
CA ALA A 136 18.55 14.72 8.11
C ALA A 136 19.88 14.70 8.89
N VAL A 137 20.82 13.82 8.50
CA VAL A 137 22.18 13.80 9.06
C VAL A 137 22.98 15.03 8.66
N ALA A 138 22.93 15.43 7.38
CA ALA A 138 23.59 16.65 6.91
C ALA A 138 23.09 17.91 7.63
N ASP A 139 21.78 17.98 7.90
CA ASP A 139 21.13 19.08 8.63
C ASP A 139 21.29 18.96 10.16
N GLN A 140 22.04 17.96 10.65
CA GLN A 140 22.28 17.69 12.07
C GLN A 140 21.00 17.45 12.90
N THR A 141 19.92 17.01 12.24
CA THR A 141 18.64 16.64 12.88
C THR A 141 18.55 15.14 13.22
N ALA A 142 19.46 14.33 12.68
CA ALA A 142 19.61 12.90 12.95
C ALA A 142 21.01 12.54 13.46
N PHE A 143 21.15 11.36 14.07
CA PHE A 143 22.44 10.76 14.40
C PHE A 143 23.16 10.29 13.12
N PRO A 144 24.51 10.31 13.07
CA PRO A 144 25.26 9.87 11.88
C PRO A 144 24.86 8.47 11.38
N ASP A 145 24.61 7.54 12.31
CA ASP A 145 24.23 6.16 11.99
C ASP A 145 22.88 6.05 11.26
N ALA A 146 22.04 7.10 11.29
CA ALA A 146 20.79 7.12 10.55
C ALA A 146 21.00 7.12 9.03
N ALA A 147 22.18 7.54 8.54
CA ALA A 147 22.49 7.49 7.10
C ALA A 147 22.93 6.09 6.62
N HIS A 148 23.08 5.11 7.52
CA HIS A 148 23.45 3.75 7.13
C HIS A 148 22.29 3.02 6.44
N ASP A 149 22.64 2.07 5.58
CA ASP A 149 21.66 1.25 4.86
C ASP A 149 20.77 0.43 5.80
N ASP A 150 21.27 0.03 6.98
CA ASP A 150 20.50 -0.70 7.99
C ASP A 150 19.31 0.12 8.53
N ALA A 151 19.49 1.43 8.75
CA ALA A 151 18.42 2.33 9.18
C ALA A 151 17.36 2.48 8.08
N THR A 152 17.81 2.63 6.83
CA THR A 152 16.93 2.69 5.66
C THR A 152 16.13 1.38 5.52
N ALA A 153 16.82 0.24 5.55
CA ALA A 153 16.22 -1.08 5.44
C ALA A 153 15.20 -1.32 6.55
N THR A 154 15.48 -0.91 7.79
CA THR A 154 14.56 -1.02 8.93
C THR A 154 13.28 -0.24 8.70
N ILE A 155 13.37 1.03 8.28
CA ILE A 155 12.20 1.87 8.00
C ILE A 155 11.39 1.30 6.84
N VAL A 156 12.05 0.89 5.76
CA VAL A 156 11.40 0.29 4.59
C VAL A 156 10.70 -1.00 4.99
N ALA A 157 11.37 -1.91 5.69
CA ALA A 157 10.77 -3.16 6.16
C ALA A 157 9.55 -2.92 7.04
N ALA A 158 9.63 -1.98 7.98
CA ALA A 158 8.52 -1.67 8.87
C ALA A 158 7.32 -1.06 8.13
N THR A 159 7.55 -0.10 7.23
CA THR A 159 6.48 0.55 6.44
C THR A 159 5.85 -0.41 5.42
N VAL A 160 6.64 -1.29 4.81
CA VAL A 160 6.16 -2.40 3.97
C VAL A 160 5.36 -3.42 4.78
N GLY A 161 5.78 -3.73 6.01
CA GLY A 161 5.02 -4.57 6.93
C GLY A 161 3.64 -3.99 7.23
N VAL A 162 3.57 -2.68 7.50
CA VAL A 162 2.30 -1.96 7.70
C VAL A 162 1.42 -1.99 6.45
N GLU A 163 1.98 -1.79 5.25
CA GLU A 163 1.26 -1.94 3.97
C GLU A 163 0.67 -3.35 3.82
N SER A 164 1.49 -4.38 4.05
CA SER A 164 1.10 -5.78 3.91
C SER A 164 -0.02 -6.16 4.89
N LEU A 165 0.12 -5.80 6.17
CA LEU A 165 -0.90 -6.04 7.21
C LEU A 165 -2.18 -5.23 6.93
N GLY A 166 -2.04 -4.05 6.34
CA GLY A 166 -3.12 -3.18 5.85
C GLY A 166 -4.07 -3.85 4.86
N ARG A 167 -3.61 -4.85 4.13
CA ARG A 167 -4.43 -5.60 3.16
C ARG A 167 -5.57 -6.36 3.84
N GLN A 168 -5.31 -6.91 5.03
CA GLN A 168 -6.29 -7.69 5.79
C GLN A 168 -7.05 -6.82 6.78
N ASN A 169 -6.38 -5.82 7.36
CA ASN A 169 -6.98 -4.88 8.29
C ASN A 169 -6.56 -3.44 7.95
N PRO A 170 -7.46 -2.61 7.37
CA PRO A 170 -7.18 -1.23 7.02
C PRO A 170 -6.74 -0.33 8.18
N ASP A 171 -6.97 -0.74 9.44
CA ASP A 171 -6.56 0.01 10.62
C ASP A 171 -5.03 0.07 10.78
N TRP A 172 -4.28 -0.87 10.19
CA TRP A 172 -2.82 -0.77 10.10
C TRP A 172 -2.36 0.47 9.32
N LEU A 173 -3.14 0.91 8.33
CA LEU A 173 -2.89 2.12 7.55
C LEU A 173 -3.49 3.39 8.20
N SER A 174 -3.98 3.31 9.44
CA SER A 174 -4.45 4.49 10.16
C SER A 174 -3.30 5.42 10.55
N ARG A 175 -3.64 6.68 10.77
CA ARG A 175 -2.67 7.68 11.25
C ARG A 175 -2.12 7.30 12.62
N GLU A 176 -2.95 6.75 13.48
CA GLU A 176 -2.55 6.31 14.82
C GLU A 176 -1.54 5.16 14.76
N SER A 177 -1.78 4.16 13.92
CA SER A 177 -0.85 3.03 13.72
C SER A 177 0.50 3.49 13.20
N LEU A 178 0.52 4.35 12.18
CA LEU A 178 1.76 4.91 11.64
C LEU A 178 2.47 5.82 12.64
N ALA A 179 1.74 6.66 13.38
CA ALA A 179 2.33 7.48 14.44
C ALA A 179 2.95 6.60 15.55
N GLY A 180 2.31 5.47 15.86
CA GLY A 180 2.86 4.42 16.71
C GLY A 180 4.19 3.90 16.20
N LEU A 181 4.25 3.54 14.92
CA LEU A 181 5.49 3.08 14.29
C LEU A 181 6.61 4.13 14.42
N TRP A 182 6.34 5.39 14.04
CA TRP A 182 7.34 6.45 14.10
C TRP A 182 7.81 6.77 15.51
N ARG A 183 6.91 6.69 16.51
CA ARG A 183 7.25 6.88 17.93
C ARG A 183 8.29 5.87 18.41
N HIS A 184 8.31 4.67 17.84
CA HIS A 184 9.28 3.63 18.20
C HIS A 184 10.56 3.68 17.37
N LEU A 185 10.48 4.05 16.09
CA LEU A 185 11.66 4.06 15.22
C LEU A 185 12.54 5.31 15.38
N LEU A 186 11.94 6.49 15.53
CA LEU A 186 12.68 7.75 15.47
C LEU A 186 13.58 8.06 16.68
N PRO A 187 13.30 7.64 17.92
CA PRO A 187 14.21 7.91 19.04
C PRO A 187 15.63 7.37 18.83
N GLY A 188 15.80 6.30 18.04
CA GLY A 188 17.12 5.76 17.68
C GLY A 188 17.80 6.45 16.49
N LEU A 189 17.11 7.38 15.82
CA LEU A 189 17.57 7.99 14.57
C LEU A 189 17.66 9.53 14.67
N ALA A 190 16.69 10.16 15.32
CA ALA A 190 16.56 11.61 15.43
C ALA A 190 17.31 12.14 16.66
N ARG A 191 17.90 13.34 16.53
CA ARG A 191 18.40 14.08 17.70
C ARG A 191 17.22 14.45 18.62
N PRO A 192 17.38 14.43 19.96
CA PRO A 192 16.28 14.70 20.89
C PRO A 192 15.53 16.01 20.60
N GLU A 193 16.27 17.10 20.33
CA GLU A 193 15.70 18.41 20.06
C GLU A 193 14.93 18.44 18.74
N ALA A 194 15.37 17.66 17.75
CA ALA A 194 14.66 17.52 16.49
C ALA A 194 13.40 16.67 16.67
N PHE A 195 13.49 15.57 17.43
CA PHE A 195 12.39 14.65 17.70
C PHE A 195 11.20 15.35 18.36
N GLU A 196 11.44 16.23 19.33
CA GLU A 196 10.38 17.01 20.01
C GLU A 196 9.56 17.90 19.06
N ARG A 197 10.13 18.29 17.92
CA ARG A 197 9.48 19.13 16.92
C ARG A 197 8.74 18.34 15.84
N LEU A 198 8.78 17.00 15.87
CA LEU A 198 8.17 16.16 14.85
C LEU A 198 6.68 15.93 15.12
N GLU A 199 5.87 16.12 14.10
CA GLU A 199 4.46 15.78 14.10
C GLU A 199 4.30 14.32 13.65
N LEU A 200 4.34 13.38 14.60
CA LEU A 200 4.32 11.93 14.31
C LEU A 200 3.02 11.43 13.64
N VAL A 201 1.92 12.15 13.86
CA VAL A 201 0.61 11.89 13.20
C VAL A 201 0.55 12.44 11.77
N GLY A 202 1.63 13.07 11.32
CA GLY A 202 1.78 13.71 10.02
C GLY A 202 1.14 15.09 9.96
N THR A 203 1.74 15.96 9.15
CA THR A 203 1.32 17.35 9.01
C THR A 203 -0.04 17.43 8.30
N GLU A 204 -1.06 17.92 9.00
CA GLU A 204 -2.44 17.88 8.50
C GLU A 204 -2.62 18.65 7.18
N SER A 205 -2.01 19.82 7.06
CA SER A 205 -2.09 20.66 5.86
C SER A 205 -1.47 19.98 4.63
N VAL A 206 -0.43 19.18 4.82
CA VAL A 206 0.24 18.41 3.77
C VAL A 206 -0.65 17.26 3.33
N ILE A 207 -1.15 16.47 4.29
CA ILE A 207 -1.96 15.29 3.99
C ILE A 207 -3.28 15.69 3.30
N ASN A 208 -3.94 16.76 3.77
CA ASN A 208 -5.22 17.21 3.20
C ASN A 208 -5.07 17.78 1.78
N THR A 209 -4.00 18.52 1.50
CA THR A 209 -3.73 19.05 0.15
C THR A 209 -3.54 17.93 -0.86
N THR A 210 -2.95 16.83 -0.40
CA THR A 210 -2.60 15.72 -1.28
C THR A 210 -3.82 14.86 -1.64
N GLY A 211 -4.80 14.75 -0.73
CA GLY A 211 -6.09 14.12 -1.00
C GLY A 211 -6.98 14.88 -2.01
N GLY A 212 -6.79 16.20 -2.16
CA GLY A 212 -7.59 17.04 -3.07
C GLY A 212 -6.93 17.40 -4.41
N VAL A 213 -5.59 17.41 -4.49
CA VAL A 213 -4.85 17.93 -5.65
C VAL A 213 -4.43 16.83 -6.64
N LEU A 214 -4.34 15.56 -6.21
CA LEU A 214 -3.83 14.45 -7.04
C LEU A 214 -4.73 13.21 -7.06
N GLY A 215 -5.88 13.23 -6.38
CA GLY A 215 -6.88 12.16 -6.38
C GLY A 215 -8.02 12.42 -7.38
N PRO A 216 -8.68 11.38 -7.92
CA PRO A 216 -9.77 11.54 -8.86
C PRO A 216 -10.98 12.13 -8.15
N ARG A 217 -11.62 13.12 -8.78
CA ARG A 217 -12.92 13.72 -8.38
C ARG A 217 -13.79 12.72 -7.63
N ALA A 218 -14.08 13.06 -6.38
CA ALA A 218 -15.06 12.39 -5.53
C ALA A 218 -16.35 12.15 -6.33
N GLY A 219 -16.63 10.87 -6.58
CA GLY A 219 -17.83 10.43 -7.26
C GLY A 219 -17.88 8.91 -7.16
N LEU A 220 -18.73 8.42 -6.25
CA LEU A 220 -19.07 7.00 -6.01
C LEU A 220 -18.18 6.27 -5.01
N ALA A 221 -18.20 6.73 -3.76
CA ALA A 221 -18.18 5.79 -2.64
C ALA A 221 -19.54 5.08 -2.55
N ARG A 222 -19.61 3.82 -2.99
CA ARG A 222 -20.64 2.89 -2.52
C ARG A 222 -19.96 1.62 -1.99
N SER A 223 -19.93 1.58 -0.66
CA SER A 223 -20.00 0.39 0.21
C SER A 223 -19.31 -0.89 -0.26
N VAL A 224 -18.18 -1.20 0.37
CA VAL A 224 -17.70 -2.58 0.53
C VAL A 224 -18.71 -3.34 1.40
N PRO A 225 -19.36 -4.41 0.92
CA PRO A 225 -20.25 -5.20 1.78
C PRO A 225 -19.42 -6.06 2.72
N ARG A 226 -19.67 -5.86 4.02
CA ARG A 226 -19.13 -6.68 5.12
C ARG A 226 -19.59 -8.13 4.91
N ALA A 227 -18.65 -9.06 4.74
CA ALA A 227 -18.97 -10.49 4.69
C ALA A 227 -19.65 -10.89 6.01
N ARG A 228 -20.92 -11.33 5.92
CA ARG A 228 -21.66 -11.94 7.03
C ARG A 228 -20.95 -13.23 7.42
N LYS A 229 -20.40 -13.30 8.63
CA LYS A 229 -19.98 -14.57 9.23
C LYS A 229 -21.22 -15.45 9.39
N THR A 230 -21.37 -16.47 8.56
CA THR A 230 -22.27 -17.61 8.81
C THR A 230 -21.72 -18.39 10.00
N GLN A 231 -22.45 -18.40 11.11
CA GLN A 231 -22.24 -19.33 12.22
C GLN A 231 -22.56 -20.77 11.74
N PRO A 232 -21.75 -21.78 12.07
CA PRO A 232 -22.16 -23.17 11.92
C PRO A 232 -23.18 -23.52 13.02
N GLY A 233 -24.31 -24.08 12.61
CA GLY A 233 -25.34 -24.59 13.51
C GLY A 233 -24.83 -25.76 14.36
N SER A 234 -25.23 -25.76 15.62
CA SER A 234 -25.04 -26.85 16.58
C SER A 234 -25.97 -28.02 16.25
N PRO A 235 -25.51 -29.29 16.23
CA PRO A 235 -26.40 -30.44 16.10
C PRO A 235 -26.91 -30.89 17.48
N ALA A 236 -28.22 -31.14 17.57
CA ALA A 236 -28.86 -31.75 18.73
C ALA A 236 -28.96 -33.28 18.54
N HIS A 237 -28.53 -34.00 19.58
CA HIS A 237 -28.87 -35.35 20.03
C HIS A 237 -29.51 -36.36 19.06
N ALA A 238 -28.80 -37.48 18.88
CA ALA A 238 -29.41 -38.82 18.86
C ALA A 238 -28.50 -39.82 19.61
N THR A 239 -29.10 -40.48 20.58
CA THR A 239 -28.58 -41.49 21.50
C THR A 239 -28.31 -42.86 20.84
N GLY A 240 -27.27 -43.58 21.29
CA GLY A 240 -27.24 -45.05 21.18
C GLY A 240 -25.86 -45.72 21.23
N GLY A 241 -25.49 -46.27 22.40
CA GLY A 241 -24.88 -47.61 22.47
C GLY A 241 -23.34 -47.77 22.56
N THR A 242 -22.89 -48.09 23.79
CA THR A 242 -22.03 -49.25 24.12
C THR A 242 -20.49 -49.14 23.99
N THR A 243 -19.88 -48.78 25.14
CA THR A 243 -18.63 -49.30 25.77
C THR A 243 -17.50 -49.91 24.92
N ARG A 244 -16.29 -49.33 25.05
CA ARG A 244 -15.10 -50.03 25.60
C ARG A 244 -13.99 -49.06 26.02
N ASN A 245 -13.55 -49.23 27.27
CA ASN A 245 -12.36 -48.62 27.88
C ASN A 245 -11.08 -48.83 27.06
N LEU A 246 -10.17 -47.85 27.04
CA LEU A 246 -8.75 -48.07 27.32
C LEU A 246 -7.97 -46.76 27.63
N ARG A 247 -7.45 -46.71 28.85
CA ARG A 247 -6.19 -46.11 29.35
C ARG A 247 -5.80 -44.64 29.06
N VAL A 248 -5.65 -43.95 30.19
CA VAL A 248 -4.92 -42.70 30.45
C VAL A 248 -3.40 -42.92 30.39
N GLY A 249 -2.67 -41.92 29.88
CA GLY A 249 -1.23 -41.72 30.05
C GLY A 249 -0.84 -40.25 29.72
N PRO A 250 -0.11 -39.52 30.58
CA PRO A 250 0.05 -38.06 30.51
C PRO A 250 1.38 -37.56 29.91
N GLY A 251 1.44 -36.26 29.58
CA GLY A 251 2.66 -35.48 29.34
C GLY A 251 3.16 -35.55 27.89
N THR A 252 3.42 -34.44 27.19
CA THR A 252 4.58 -33.59 27.49
C THR A 252 4.41 -32.21 26.83
N THR A 253 4.65 -31.19 27.63
CA THR A 253 4.80 -29.77 27.28
C THR A 253 6.00 -29.54 26.35
N CYS A 254 5.83 -28.68 25.34
CA CYS A 254 6.93 -28.19 24.49
C CYS A 254 7.44 -26.85 25.08
N PRO A 255 8.75 -26.69 25.35
CA PRO A 255 9.30 -25.45 25.91
C PRO A 255 9.58 -24.41 24.82
N LEU A 256 9.42 -23.15 25.22
CA LEU A 256 9.88 -21.96 24.50
C LEU A 256 11.40 -21.85 24.65
N ASP A 257 12.09 -21.67 23.52
CA ASP A 257 13.29 -20.84 23.34
C ASP A 257 13.26 -20.28 21.92
#